data_AF-A0A0Q5JXY7-F1
#
_entry.id   AF-A0A0Q5JXY7-F1
#
_cell.length_a   1.000
_cell.length_b   1.000
_cell.length_c   1.000
_cell.angle_alpha   90.00
_cell.angle_beta   90.00
_cell.angle_gamma   90.00
#
_symmetry.space_group_name_H-M   'P 1'
#
loop_
_entity.id
_entity.type
_entity.pdbx_description
1 polymer ?
#
loop_
_entity_poly.entity_id
_entity_poly.type
_entity_poly.pdbx_seq_one_letter_code
_entity_poly.pdbx_strand_id
1 'polypeptide(L)'
;MLSLLTRSLSAVLLCALLGAAGAAAPAGYYPQAAGTAWTYSNGERQVMGAPVTYRGVGVVPLSHVLGRVLVSQDLLEYRADGSVWLRGLHTGQELRWYASPLLVYPAGPLRPGQSWRSGGRTVQVTGVQGVATPAGTFNALVLRTQEGTGPAHDSFFVPGVGVVRYRTADGRTTDLTARK
;
A
#
# COMPACT_ATOMS: atom_id res chain seq x y z
N MET A 1 20.13 -71.78 11.95
CA MET A 1 21.19 -70.87 12.39
C MET A 1 21.82 -70.27 11.15
N LEU A 2 21.56 -68.98 10.86
CA LEU A 2 22.41 -68.18 9.99
C LEU A 2 22.32 -66.72 10.44
N SER A 3 23.47 -66.05 10.39
CA SER A 3 23.86 -64.86 11.13
C SER A 3 23.31 -63.54 10.59
N LEU A 4 23.32 -62.55 11.48
CA LEU A 4 23.29 -61.09 11.32
C LEU A 4 23.88 -60.56 9.99
N LEU A 5 23.33 -59.46 9.45
CA LEU A 5 23.99 -58.14 9.46
C LEU A 5 23.17 -57.07 8.68
N THR A 6 23.01 -55.92 9.33
CA THR A 6 23.02 -54.54 8.76
C THR A 6 22.00 -54.14 7.70
N ARG A 7 21.24 -53.07 7.98
CA ARG A 7 21.61 -51.70 7.57
C ARG A 7 20.54 -50.71 8.06
N SER A 8 20.91 -49.94 9.09
CA SER A 8 20.27 -48.69 9.46
C SER A 8 20.39 -47.70 8.30
N LEU A 9 19.29 -47.29 7.69
CA LEU A 9 19.24 -46.07 6.87
C LEU A 9 17.77 -45.70 6.60
N SER A 10 17.51 -44.40 6.66
CA SER A 10 16.36 -43.72 6.04
C SER A 10 15.06 -43.63 6.84
N ALA A 11 15.03 -42.77 7.86
CA ALA A 11 13.80 -42.02 8.20
C ALA A 11 14.07 -40.71 8.97
N VAL A 12 15.17 -40.00 8.67
CA VAL A 12 15.36 -38.61 9.12
C VAL A 12 15.39 -37.73 7.89
N LEU A 13 14.24 -37.50 7.28
CA LEU A 13 14.07 -36.47 6.25
C LEU A 13 12.60 -36.06 6.06
N LEU A 14 11.90 -35.75 7.16
CA LEU A 14 10.51 -35.26 7.09
C LEU A 14 10.31 -33.92 7.83
N CYS A 15 11.34 -33.07 7.90
CA CYS A 15 11.26 -31.74 8.54
C CYS A 15 11.76 -30.56 7.70
N ALA A 16 12.10 -30.77 6.42
CA ALA A 16 12.71 -29.72 5.60
C ALA A 16 11.84 -29.36 4.40
N LEU A 17 10.63 -28.86 4.62
CA LEU A 17 9.82 -28.17 3.60
C LEU A 17 8.74 -27.27 4.25
N LEU A 18 9.09 -26.57 5.33
CA LEU A 18 8.42 -25.29 5.64
C LEU A 18 9.02 -24.23 4.72
N GLY A 19 8.75 -24.37 3.42
CA GLY A 19 8.92 -23.27 2.48
C GLY A 19 8.07 -22.12 2.98
N ALA A 20 8.70 -20.96 3.20
CA ALA A 20 8.00 -19.72 3.44
C ALA A 20 7.18 -19.37 2.18
N ALA A 21 6.02 -19.99 2.04
CA ALA A 21 4.99 -19.53 1.14
C ALA A 21 4.59 -18.15 1.66
N GLY A 22 5.15 -17.09 1.07
CA GLY A 22 4.62 -15.76 1.22
C GLY A 22 3.17 -15.84 0.77
N ALA A 23 2.24 -15.86 1.72
CA ALA A 23 0.82 -15.85 1.43
C ALA A 23 0.57 -14.66 0.50
N ALA A 24 0.12 -14.95 -0.72
CA ALA A 24 -0.28 -13.90 -1.66
C ALA A 24 -1.26 -12.98 -0.93
N ALA A 25 -1.06 -11.66 -1.06
CA ALA A 25 -1.93 -10.70 -0.42
C ALA A 25 -3.40 -11.02 -0.77
N PRO A 26 -4.33 -10.98 0.19
CA PRO A 26 -5.74 -11.20 -0.11
C PRO A 26 -6.17 -10.20 -1.19
N ALA A 27 -7.02 -10.67 -2.11
CA ALA A 27 -7.58 -9.81 -3.16
C ALA A 27 -8.18 -8.56 -2.51
N GLY A 28 -7.80 -7.38 -3.01
CA GLY A 28 -8.25 -6.10 -2.46
C GLY A 28 -7.48 -5.61 -1.23
N TYR A 29 -6.32 -6.19 -0.88
CA TYR A 29 -5.46 -5.66 0.20
C TYR A 29 -5.18 -4.17 0.02
N TYR A 30 -4.81 -3.77 -1.19
CA TYR A 30 -4.83 -2.38 -1.64
C TYR A 30 -6.13 -2.11 -2.42
N PRO A 31 -6.96 -1.14 -2.00
CA PRO A 31 -8.18 -0.81 -2.73
C PRO A 31 -7.87 -0.39 -4.17
N GLN A 32 -8.65 -0.91 -5.12
CA GLN A 32 -8.48 -0.64 -6.56
C GLN A 32 -9.79 -0.62 -7.36
N ALA A 33 -10.93 -0.85 -6.70
CA ALA A 33 -12.21 -0.93 -7.39
C ALA A 33 -12.66 0.46 -7.87
N ALA A 34 -13.16 0.53 -9.10
CA ALA A 34 -13.68 1.77 -9.65
C ALA A 34 -14.86 2.28 -8.83
N GLY A 35 -14.89 3.59 -8.57
CA GLY A 35 -15.91 4.24 -7.76
C GLY A 35 -15.67 4.17 -6.25
N THR A 36 -14.66 3.42 -5.77
CA THR A 36 -14.21 3.52 -4.39
C THR A 36 -13.78 4.96 -4.10
N ALA A 37 -14.23 5.51 -2.98
CA ALA A 37 -13.94 6.89 -2.63
C ALA A 37 -13.72 7.09 -1.14
N TRP A 38 -12.91 8.10 -0.81
CA TRP A 38 -12.60 8.55 0.55
C TRP A 38 -12.84 10.04 0.66
N THR A 39 -13.43 10.49 1.76
CA THR A 39 -13.57 11.91 2.08
C THR A 39 -12.87 12.18 3.41
N TYR A 40 -12.01 13.19 3.44
CA TYR A 40 -11.20 13.53 4.59
C TYR A 40 -11.63 14.85 5.23
N SER A 41 -11.26 15.04 6.50
CA SER A 41 -11.65 16.20 7.31
C SER A 41 -11.11 17.55 6.81
N ASN A 42 -10.09 17.54 5.94
CA ASN A 42 -9.60 18.72 5.25
C ASN A 42 -10.45 19.12 4.02
N GLY A 43 -11.53 18.38 3.73
CA GLY A 43 -12.39 18.58 2.57
C GLY A 43 -11.90 17.88 1.29
N GLU A 44 -10.77 17.18 1.34
CA GLU A 44 -10.27 16.39 0.22
C GLU A 44 -11.15 15.15 0.01
N ARG A 45 -11.46 14.87 -1.25
CA ARG A 45 -12.08 13.64 -1.69
C ARG A 45 -11.16 12.92 -2.66
N GLN A 46 -10.81 11.69 -2.34
CA GLN A 46 -10.07 10.79 -3.22
C GLN A 46 -11.03 9.82 -3.90
N VAL A 47 -10.91 9.63 -5.21
CA VAL A 47 -11.83 8.77 -5.99
C VAL A 47 -11.06 7.90 -6.96
N MET A 48 -11.27 6.59 -6.86
CA MET A 48 -10.73 5.60 -7.78
C MET A 48 -11.54 5.61 -9.09
N GLY A 49 -10.87 5.83 -10.21
CA GLY A 49 -11.44 5.77 -11.55
C GLY A 49 -11.56 4.34 -12.08
N ALA A 50 -12.18 4.20 -13.26
CA ALA A 50 -12.12 2.94 -13.99
C ALA A 50 -10.68 2.67 -14.47
N PRO A 51 -10.24 1.41 -14.52
CA PRO A 51 -8.98 1.05 -15.16
C PRO A 51 -8.95 1.54 -16.61
N VAL A 52 -7.83 2.13 -17.01
CA VAL A 52 -7.59 2.62 -18.37
C VAL A 52 -6.20 2.19 -18.84
N THR A 53 -6.03 2.06 -20.14
CA THR A 53 -4.69 1.86 -20.72
C THR A 53 -4.13 3.22 -21.12
N TYR A 54 -2.97 3.56 -20.58
CA TYR A 54 -2.24 4.78 -20.93
C TYR A 54 -0.81 4.42 -21.35
N ARG A 55 -0.40 4.84 -22.55
CA ARG A 55 0.91 4.50 -23.15
C ARG A 55 1.22 2.99 -23.10
N GLY A 56 0.21 2.16 -23.35
CA GLY A 56 0.32 0.69 -23.33
C GLY A 56 0.38 0.05 -21.93
N VAL A 57 0.27 0.84 -20.85
CA VAL A 57 0.25 0.35 -19.46
C VAL A 57 -1.16 0.45 -18.90
N GLY A 58 -1.66 -0.63 -18.29
CA GLY A 58 -2.90 -0.59 -17.51
C GLY A 58 -2.69 0.18 -16.20
N VAL A 59 -3.45 1.24 -16.01
CA VAL A 59 -3.42 2.08 -14.81
C VAL A 59 -4.82 2.31 -14.27
N VAL A 60 -4.93 2.51 -12.96
CA VAL A 60 -6.14 2.91 -12.25
C VAL A 60 -5.93 4.34 -11.76
N PRO A 61 -6.68 5.33 -12.27
CA PRO A 61 -6.52 6.71 -11.84
C PRO A 61 -7.08 6.93 -10.42
N LEU A 62 -6.31 7.54 -9.52
CA LEU A 62 -6.79 8.03 -8.22
C LEU A 62 -6.85 9.55 -8.26
N SER A 63 -8.06 10.11 -8.25
CA SER A 63 -8.29 11.55 -8.34
C SER A 63 -8.36 12.19 -6.97
N HIS A 64 -7.61 13.27 -6.75
CA HIS A 64 -7.63 14.09 -5.54
C HIS A 64 -8.41 15.38 -5.81
N VAL A 65 -9.56 15.53 -5.16
CA VAL A 65 -10.50 16.63 -5.37
C VAL A 65 -10.62 17.44 -4.09
N LEU A 66 -10.41 18.75 -4.15
CA LEU A 66 -10.68 19.66 -3.04
C LEU A 66 -11.88 20.55 -3.39
N GLY A 67 -12.98 20.37 -2.68
CA GLY A 67 -14.26 20.97 -3.05
C GLY A 67 -14.76 20.44 -4.40
N ARG A 68 -14.71 21.27 -5.45
CA ARG A 68 -15.08 20.90 -6.83
C ARG A 68 -13.89 20.89 -7.80
N VAL A 69 -12.68 21.11 -7.29
CA VAL A 69 -11.48 21.26 -8.11
C VAL A 69 -10.68 19.97 -8.05
N LEU A 70 -10.39 19.38 -9.21
CA LEU A 70 -9.39 18.32 -9.34
C LEU A 70 -8.00 18.95 -9.10
N VAL A 71 -7.37 18.59 -7.98
CA VAL A 71 -6.04 19.08 -7.60
C VAL A 71 -4.96 18.24 -8.29
N SER A 72 -5.11 16.92 -8.25
CA SER A 72 -4.22 15.99 -8.92
C SER A 72 -4.91 14.67 -9.26
N GLN A 73 -4.28 13.88 -10.11
CA GLN A 73 -4.66 12.50 -10.38
C GLN A 73 -3.41 11.63 -10.50
N ASP A 74 -3.33 10.63 -9.62
CA ASP A 74 -2.28 9.61 -9.64
C ASP A 74 -2.67 8.51 -10.64
N LEU A 75 -1.74 8.07 -11.48
CA LEU A 75 -1.93 6.94 -12.38
C LEU A 75 -1.25 5.71 -11.80
N LEU A 76 -2.02 4.86 -11.13
CA LEU A 76 -1.52 3.72 -10.37
C LEU A 76 -1.52 2.43 -11.20
N GLU A 77 -0.38 1.77 -11.30
CA GLU A 77 -0.26 0.42 -11.86
C GLU A 77 -0.29 -0.61 -10.73
N TYR A 78 -1.31 -1.47 -10.76
CA TYR A 78 -1.41 -2.64 -9.89
C TYR A 78 -0.79 -3.83 -10.62
N ARG A 79 0.28 -4.39 -10.07
CA ARG A 79 1.01 -5.50 -10.70
C ARG A 79 0.55 -6.85 -10.18
N ALA A 80 0.82 -7.89 -10.96
CA ALA A 80 0.42 -9.26 -10.65
C ALA A 80 1.04 -9.81 -9.35
N ASP A 81 2.19 -9.27 -8.91
CA ASP A 81 2.82 -9.59 -7.63
C ASP A 81 2.12 -8.94 -6.43
N GLY A 82 1.09 -8.12 -6.66
CA GLY A 82 0.34 -7.40 -5.63
C GLY A 82 0.95 -6.05 -5.23
N SER A 83 2.02 -5.60 -5.87
CA SER A 83 2.60 -4.27 -5.65
C SER A 83 1.84 -3.17 -6.40
N VAL A 84 1.94 -1.94 -5.89
CA VAL A 84 1.30 -0.74 -6.47
C VAL A 84 2.36 0.28 -6.81
N TRP A 85 2.33 0.77 -8.04
CA TRP A 85 3.34 1.69 -8.58
C TRP A 85 2.70 2.95 -9.15
N LEU A 86 3.29 4.12 -8.89
CA LEU A 86 2.91 5.38 -9.51
C LEU A 86 3.61 5.49 -10.87
N ARG A 87 2.84 5.42 -11.95
CA ARG A 87 3.33 5.56 -13.33
C ARG A 87 3.32 7.00 -13.82
N GLY A 88 2.35 7.77 -13.36
CA GLY A 88 2.28 9.18 -13.69
C GLY A 88 1.48 9.97 -12.67
N LEU A 89 1.68 11.27 -12.69
CA LEU A 89 0.97 12.24 -11.87
C LEU A 89 0.47 13.34 -12.80
N HIS A 90 -0.83 13.53 -12.82
CA HIS A 90 -1.47 14.65 -13.51
C HIS A 90 -1.77 15.76 -12.49
N THR A 91 -1.23 16.95 -12.71
CA THR A 91 -1.44 18.13 -11.84
C THR A 91 -1.72 19.34 -12.71
N GLY A 92 -2.91 19.93 -12.58
CA GLY A 92 -3.35 20.99 -13.48
C GLY A 92 -3.41 20.51 -14.93
N GLN A 93 -2.61 21.11 -15.81
CA GLN A 93 -2.48 20.72 -17.23
C GLN A 93 -1.23 19.89 -17.53
N GLU A 94 -0.38 19.63 -16.52
CA GLU A 94 0.87 18.89 -16.70
C GLU A 94 0.67 17.42 -16.33
N LEU A 95 1.03 16.52 -17.26
CA LEU A 95 1.23 15.11 -16.96
C LEU A 95 2.72 14.82 -16.83
N ARG A 96 3.14 14.45 -15.62
CA ARG A 96 4.44 13.83 -15.39
C ARG A 96 4.32 12.32 -15.52
N TRP A 97 4.95 11.75 -16.54
CA TRP A 97 5.10 10.30 -16.68
C TRP A 97 6.49 9.87 -16.21
N TYR A 98 6.55 8.96 -15.23
CA TYR A 98 7.82 8.52 -14.66
C TYR A 98 8.48 7.46 -15.54
N ALA A 99 9.71 7.73 -15.99
CA ALA A 99 10.52 6.73 -16.71
C ALA A 99 10.82 5.51 -15.81
N SER A 100 11.14 5.77 -14.55
CA SER A 100 11.22 4.78 -13.48
C SER A 100 10.02 4.97 -12.53
N PRO A 101 9.00 4.09 -12.56
CA PRO A 101 7.81 4.23 -11.72
C PRO A 101 8.17 4.23 -10.23
N LEU A 102 7.39 4.95 -9.43
CA LEU A 102 7.64 5.03 -7.99
C LEU A 102 6.86 3.93 -7.27
N LEU A 103 7.52 3.13 -6.44
CA LEU A 103 6.85 2.10 -5.64
C LEU A 103 5.99 2.77 -4.57
N VAL A 104 4.66 2.70 -4.69
CA VAL A 104 3.72 3.23 -3.69
C VAL A 104 3.63 2.24 -2.53
N TYR A 105 3.33 0.98 -2.86
CA TYR A 105 3.27 -0.11 -1.90
C TYR A 105 3.96 -1.37 -2.46
N PRO A 106 4.82 -2.05 -1.68
CA PRO A 106 5.30 -3.38 -2.03
C PRO A 106 4.15 -4.39 -2.00
N ALA A 107 4.43 -5.61 -2.50
CA ALA A 107 3.50 -6.73 -2.34
C ALA A 107 3.09 -6.87 -0.86
N GLY A 108 1.77 -6.92 -0.62
CA GLY A 108 1.23 -7.15 0.71
C GLY A 108 1.35 -8.63 1.14
N PRO A 109 0.98 -8.95 2.39
CA PRO A 109 0.60 -8.02 3.44
C PRO A 109 1.82 -7.28 4.03
N LEU A 110 1.65 -6.00 4.30
CA LEU A 110 2.65 -5.18 4.99
C LEU A 110 2.82 -5.63 6.44
N ARG A 111 4.05 -5.51 6.97
CA ARG A 111 4.39 -5.90 8.34
C ARG A 111 5.20 -4.82 9.06
N PRO A 112 5.01 -4.62 10.38
CA PRO A 112 5.89 -3.77 11.17
C PRO A 112 7.36 -4.11 10.95
N GLY A 113 8.21 -3.08 10.82
CA GLY A 113 9.63 -3.21 10.49
C GLY A 113 9.95 -3.21 9.00
N GLN A 114 8.96 -3.48 8.12
CA GLN A 114 9.16 -3.42 6.67
C GLN A 114 9.42 -1.98 6.22
N SER A 115 10.34 -1.80 5.27
CA SER A 115 10.61 -0.51 4.65
C SER A 115 10.87 -0.65 3.15
N TRP A 116 10.63 0.43 2.41
CA TRP A 116 10.94 0.52 0.98
C TRP A 116 11.23 1.96 0.56
N ARG A 117 11.72 2.11 -0.68
CA ARG A 117 11.99 3.41 -1.30
C ARG A 117 10.91 3.71 -2.33
N SER A 118 10.45 4.97 -2.33
CA SER A 118 9.53 5.53 -3.31
C SER A 118 10.14 6.82 -3.86
N GLY A 119 10.90 6.70 -4.95
CA GLY A 119 11.73 7.80 -5.45
C GLY A 119 12.72 8.29 -4.39
N GLY A 120 12.68 9.59 -4.07
CA GLY A 120 13.49 10.21 -3.02
C GLY A 120 13.10 9.85 -1.58
N ARG A 121 11.95 9.18 -1.39
CA ARG A 121 11.31 8.97 -0.09
C ARG A 121 11.58 7.58 0.44
N THR A 122 11.73 7.44 1.76
CA THR A 122 11.74 6.17 2.47
C THR A 122 10.42 6.03 3.21
N VAL A 123 9.76 4.88 3.04
CA VAL A 123 8.54 4.52 3.78
C VAL A 123 8.85 3.35 4.70
N GLN A 124 8.42 3.42 5.94
CA GLN A 124 8.58 2.35 6.94
C GLN A 124 7.25 2.08 7.65
N VAL A 125 6.92 0.81 7.80
CA VAL A 125 5.82 0.39 8.68
C VAL A 125 6.34 0.36 10.12
N THR A 126 5.92 1.31 10.94
CA THR A 126 6.44 1.47 12.31
C THR A 126 5.68 0.63 13.34
N GLY A 127 4.45 0.22 13.03
CA GLY A 127 3.64 -0.58 13.95
C GLY A 127 2.18 -0.64 13.54
N VAL A 128 1.33 -1.06 14.47
CA VAL A 128 -0.13 -1.05 14.36
C VAL A 128 -0.67 -0.15 15.47
N GLN A 129 -1.68 0.66 15.16
CA GLN A 129 -2.33 1.55 16.11
C GLN A 129 -3.84 1.54 15.94
N GLY A 130 -4.57 1.55 17.06
CA GLY A 130 -6.00 1.87 17.07
C GLY A 130 -6.22 3.34 16.68
N VAL A 131 -7.13 3.60 15.74
CA VAL A 131 -7.45 4.94 15.24
C VAL A 131 -8.97 5.10 15.22
N ALA A 132 -9.48 6.04 16.00
CA ALA A 132 -10.86 6.50 15.90
C ALA A 132 -10.94 7.71 14.95
N THR A 133 -11.87 7.66 14.01
CA THR A 133 -12.18 8.69 13.01
C THR A 133 -13.70 8.86 12.93
N PRO A 134 -14.22 9.92 12.30
CA PRO A 134 -15.66 10.02 12.06
C PRO A 134 -16.23 8.88 11.20
N ALA A 135 -15.42 8.23 10.36
CA ALA A 135 -15.82 7.06 9.58
C ALA A 135 -15.79 5.72 10.35
N GLY A 136 -15.40 5.74 11.64
CA GLY A 136 -15.34 4.56 12.51
C GLY A 136 -13.98 4.36 13.18
N THR A 137 -13.84 3.21 13.84
CA THR A 137 -12.62 2.80 14.56
C THR A 137 -11.90 1.69 13.81
N PHE A 138 -10.58 1.83 13.66
CA PHE A 138 -9.75 0.92 12.87
C PHE A 138 -8.49 0.50 13.62
N ASN A 139 -7.99 -0.69 13.29
CA ASN A 139 -6.61 -1.08 13.59
C ASN A 139 -5.77 -0.82 12.33
N ALA A 140 -4.97 0.25 12.34
CA ALA A 140 -4.24 0.71 11.18
C ALA A 140 -2.74 0.43 11.31
N LEU A 141 -2.12 0.01 10.22
CA LEU A 141 -0.67 0.04 10.06
C LEU A 141 -0.20 1.49 9.98
N VAL A 142 0.83 1.84 10.73
CA VAL A 142 1.41 3.19 10.71
C VAL A 142 2.57 3.22 9.73
N LEU A 143 2.42 3.99 8.65
CA LEU A 143 3.40 4.14 7.59
C LEU A 143 4.08 5.50 7.75
N ARG A 144 5.31 5.51 8.24
CA ARG A 144 6.13 6.70 8.33
C ARG A 144 6.86 6.94 7.03
N THR A 145 6.68 8.12 6.45
CA THR A 145 7.34 8.54 5.20
C THR A 145 8.27 9.71 5.47
N GLN A 146 9.53 9.58 5.06
CA GLN A 146 10.56 10.60 5.17
C GLN A 146 11.19 10.88 3.80
N GLU A 147 11.41 12.17 3.51
CA GLU A 147 12.06 12.61 2.27
C GLU A 147 13.38 13.31 2.60
N GLY A 148 14.50 12.69 2.22
CA GLY A 148 15.82 13.17 2.61
C GLY A 148 15.94 13.38 4.14
N THR A 149 16.37 14.57 4.55
CA THR A 149 16.45 15.02 5.94
C THR A 149 15.23 15.82 6.40
N GLY A 150 14.18 15.90 5.57
CA GLY A 150 12.95 16.62 5.87
C GLY A 150 12.11 15.95 6.96
N PRO A 151 11.11 16.66 7.50
CA PRO A 151 10.22 16.13 8.53
C PRO A 151 9.43 14.92 8.03
N ALA A 152 9.37 13.87 8.86
CA ALA A 152 8.58 12.68 8.56
C ALA A 152 7.09 12.91 8.83
N HIS A 153 6.23 12.29 8.03
CA HIS A 153 4.79 12.26 8.26
C HIS A 153 4.31 10.81 8.29
N ASP A 154 3.20 10.57 8.98
CA ASP A 154 2.62 9.25 9.13
C ASP A 154 1.30 9.16 8.34
N SER A 155 1.10 8.04 7.65
CA SER A 155 -0.19 7.62 7.10
C SER A 155 -0.67 6.38 7.82
N PHE A 156 -1.94 6.30 8.15
CA PHE A 156 -2.55 5.18 8.86
C PHE A 156 -3.33 4.33 7.88
N PHE A 157 -2.76 3.22 7.44
CA PHE A 157 -3.30 2.36 6.39
C PHE A 157 -4.02 1.15 6.97
N VAL A 158 -5.21 0.85 6.45
CA VAL A 158 -6.01 -0.31 6.83
C VAL A 158 -6.25 -1.16 5.57
N PRO A 159 -5.84 -2.45 5.56
CA PRO A 159 -6.07 -3.34 4.43
C PRO A 159 -7.54 -3.38 3.98
N GLY A 160 -7.78 -3.31 2.67
CA GLY A 160 -9.15 -3.29 2.11
C GLY A 160 -9.90 -1.96 2.30
N VAL A 161 -9.38 -1.05 3.12
CA VAL A 161 -9.98 0.27 3.37
C VAL A 161 -9.14 1.37 2.76
N GLY A 162 -7.81 1.33 2.84
CA GLY A 162 -6.93 2.43 2.43
C GLY A 162 -6.46 3.28 3.61
N VAL A 163 -6.10 4.54 3.36
CA VAL A 163 -5.63 5.44 4.42
C VAL A 163 -6.82 6.01 5.20
N VAL A 164 -6.81 5.86 6.52
CA VAL A 164 -7.87 6.36 7.41
C VAL A 164 -7.49 7.63 8.16
N ARG A 165 -6.20 7.95 8.23
CA ARG A 165 -5.67 9.18 8.82
C ARG A 165 -4.33 9.52 8.19
N TYR A 166 -4.08 10.80 8.02
CA TYR A 166 -2.74 11.37 7.83
C TYR A 166 -2.35 12.15 9.08
N ARG A 167 -1.06 12.14 9.43
CA ARG A 167 -0.51 12.95 10.52
C ARG A 167 0.80 13.60 10.07
N THR A 168 0.84 14.92 10.10
CA THR A 168 2.06 15.70 9.83
C THR A 168 3.03 15.65 11.01
N ALA A 169 4.27 16.06 10.79
CA ALA A 169 5.32 16.04 11.83
C ALA A 169 4.98 16.89 13.07
N ASP A 170 4.21 17.96 12.88
CA ASP A 170 3.71 18.84 13.94
C ASP A 170 2.48 18.26 14.68
N GLY A 171 2.05 17.04 14.34
CA GLY A 171 0.94 16.34 14.99
C GLY A 171 -0.45 16.67 14.47
N ARG A 172 -0.60 17.60 13.50
CA ARG A 172 -1.91 17.85 12.88
C ARG A 172 -2.39 16.60 12.14
N THR A 173 -3.69 16.34 12.21
CA THR A 173 -4.30 15.15 11.63
C THR A 173 -5.33 15.51 10.57
N THR A 174 -5.47 14.64 9.59
CA THR A 174 -6.52 14.68 8.58
C THR A 174 -7.16 13.31 8.54
N ASP A 175 -8.43 13.23 8.94
CA ASP A 175 -9.13 11.98 9.25
C ASP A 175 -10.12 11.62 8.17
N LEU A 176 -10.29 10.31 7.94
CA LEU A 176 -11.35 9.78 7.12
C LEU A 176 -12.71 10.09 7.77
N THR A 177 -13.58 10.74 7.01
CA THR A 177 -14.92 11.13 7.47
C THR A 177 -16.00 10.28 6.81
N ALA A 178 -15.79 9.84 5.57
CA ALA A 178 -16.71 8.96 4.85
C ALA A 178 -15.95 8.13 3.81
N ARG A 179 -16.52 6.98 3.44
CA ARG A 179 -16.05 6.14 2.34
C ARG A 179 -17.21 5.52 1.57
N LYS A 180 -16.98 5.16 0.31
CA LYS A 180 -17.92 4.42 -0.55
C LYS A 180 -17.20 3.25 -1.21
#